data_AF-X1DEV9-F1
#
_entry.id   AF-X1DEV9-F1
#
_cell.length_a   1.000
_cell.length_b   1.000
_cell.length_c   1.000
_cell.angle_alpha   90.00
_cell.angle_beta   90.00
_cell.angle_gamma   90.00
#
_symmetry.space_group_name_H-M   'P 1'
#
loop_
_entity.id
_entity.type
_entity.pdbx_description
1 polymer ?
#
loop_
_entity_poly.entity_id
_entity_poly.type
_entity_poly.pdbx_seq_one_letter_code
_entity_poly.pdbx_strand_id
1 'polypeptide(L)' 'MKGIEELVNMNMYPNRSEVIRVAIRDLLKIELSTLLRKD' A
#
# COMPACT_ATOMS: atom_id res chain seq x y z
N MET A 1 7.30 -7.34 11.45
CA MET A 1 6.65 -7.80 10.20
C MET A 1 5.24 -8.39 10.40
N LYS A 2 4.61 -8.29 11.59
CA LYS A 2 3.34 -8.95 11.92
C LYS A 2 2.10 -8.34 11.22
N GLY A 3 2.07 -7.02 11.00
CA GLY A 3 0.91 -6.35 10.40
C GLY A 3 0.57 -6.83 8.97
N ILE A 4 1.57 -7.16 8.14
CA ILE A 4 1.31 -7.72 6.80
C ILE A 4 0.66 -9.10 6.90
N GLU A 5 1.13 -9.93 7.83
CA GLU A 5 0.58 -11.27 8.04
C GLU A 5 -0.83 -11.21 8.59
N GLU A 6 -1.12 -10.31 9.53
CA GLU A 6 -2.46 -10.09 10.07
C GLU A 6 -3.45 -9.69 8.97
N LEU A 7 -3.07 -8.77 8.07
CA LEU A 7 -3.91 -8.35 6.95
C LEU A 7 -4.25 -9.50 5.98
N VAL A 8 -3.30 -10.42 5.75
CA VAL A 8 -3.55 -11.60 4.94
C VAL A 8 -4.39 -12.63 5.70
N ASN A 9 -4.12 -12.83 6.99
CA ASN A 9 -4.85 -13.77 7.85
C ASN A 9 -6.32 -13.36 8.05
N MET A 10 -6.59 -12.05 8.05
CA MET A 10 -7.94 -11.49 8.05
C MET A 10 -8.63 -11.57 6.68
N ASN A 11 -7.97 -12.16 5.68
CA ASN A 11 -8.44 -12.28 4.30
C ASN A 11 -8.76 -10.92 3.65
N MET A 12 -8.16 -9.82 4.14
CA MET A 12 -8.28 -8.50 3.54
C MET A 12 -7.46 -8.39 2.27
N TYR A 13 -6.35 -9.13 2.20
CA TYR A 13 -5.51 -9.23 1.02
C TYR A 13 -5.19 -10.69 0.72
N PRO A 14 -5.16 -11.09 -0.56
CA PRO A 14 -4.99 -12.49 -0.95
C PRO A 14 -3.59 -13.04 -0.63
N ASN A 15 -2.59 -12.18 -0.48
CA ASN A 15 -1.22 -12.56 -0.12
C ASN A 15 -0.40 -11.32 0.27
N ARG A 16 0.80 -11.57 0.82
CA ARG A 16 1.74 -10.54 1.26
C ARG A 16 2.17 -9.61 0.11
N SER A 17 2.36 -10.16 -1.08
CA SER A 17 2.77 -9.38 -2.25
C SER A 17 1.69 -8.36 -2.67
N GLU A 18 0.42 -8.70 -2.49
CA GLU A 18 -0.69 -7.77 -2.76
C GLU A 18 -0.75 -6.63 -1.75
N VAL A 19 -0.54 -6.92 -0.45
CA VAL A 19 -0.43 -5.89 0.59
C VAL A 19 0.65 -4.88 0.23
N ILE A 20 1.84 -5.37 -0.17
CA ILE A 20 2.98 -4.52 -0.53
C ILE A 20 2.67 -3.70 -1.79
N ARG A 21 2.10 -4.32 -2.84
CA ARG A 21 1.71 -3.61 -4.07
C ARG A 21 0.77 -2.46 -3.79
N VAL A 22 -0.28 -2.70 -3.00
CA VAL A 22 -1.28 -1.69 -2.65
C VAL A 22 -0.65 -0.57 -1.83
N ALA A 23 0.13 -0.90 -0.81
CA ALA A 23 0.82 0.09 0.02
C ALA A 23 1.77 0.99 -0.80
N ILE A 24 2.56 0.40 -1.69
CA ILE A 24 3.49 1.13 -2.57
C ILE A 24 2.71 2.01 -3.54
N ARG A 25 1.65 1.50 -4.18
CA ARG A 25 0.79 2.28 -5.09
C ARG A 25 0.20 3.49 -4.38
N ASP A 26 -0.33 3.29 -3.18
CA ASP A 26 -1.00 4.36 -2.43
C ASP A 26 0.01 5.41 -1.97
N LEU A 27 1.21 5.01 -1.55
CA LEU A 27 2.33 5.91 -1.29
C LEU A 27 2.69 6.74 -2.54
N LEU A 28 2.94 6.07 -3.68
CA LEU A 28 3.30 6.75 -4.94
C LEU A 28 2.22 7.72 -5.40
N LYS A 29 0.94 7.39 -5.22
CA LYS A 29 -0.18 8.27 -5.56
C LYS A 29 -0.16 9.56 -4.73
N ILE A 30 0.16 9.47 -3.43
CA ILE A 30 0.27 10.62 -2.54
C ILE A 30 1.46 11.50 -2.94
N GLU A 31 2.63 10.89 -3.14
CA GLU A 31 3.84 11.60 -3.57
C GLU A 31 3.62 12.33 -4.89
N LEU A 32 3.05 11.64 -5.89
CA LEU A 32 2.77 12.23 -7.19
C LEU A 32 1.74 13.36 -7.11
N SER A 33 0.68 13.18 -6.32
CA SER A 33 -0.33 14.24 -6.09
C SER A 33 0.26 15.46 -5.40
N THR A 34 1.22 15.25 -4.50
CA THR A 34 1.92 16.32 -3.79
C THR A 34 2.86 17.07 -4.74
N LEU A 35 3.58 16.33 -5.59
CA LEU A 35 4.46 16.91 -6.61
C LEU A 35 3.67 17.78 -7.61
N LEU A 36 2.56 17.28 -8.13
CA LEU A 36 1.72 17.99 -9.10
C LEU A 36 1.00 19.23 -8.53
N ARG A 37 0.91 19.37 -7.21
CA ARG A 37 0.31 20.54 -6.53
C ARG A 37 1.35 21.60 -6.16
N LYS A 38 2.63 21.35 -6.45
CA LYS A 38 3.74 22.23 -6.07
C LYS A 38 4.06 23.30 -7.13
N ASP A 39 3.25 23.38 -8.18
CA ASP A 39 3.32 24.38 -9.25
C ASP A 39 2.33 25.53 -9.02
#